data_AF-A0A7X5FR69-F1
#
_entry.id   AF-A0A7X5FR69-F1
#
_cell.length_a   1.000
_cell.length_b   1.000
_cell.length_c   1.000
_cell.angle_alpha   90.00
_cell.angle_beta   90.00
_cell.angle_gamma   90.00
#
_symmetry.space_group_name_H-M   'P 1'
#
loop_
_entity.id
_entity.type
_entity.pdbx_description
1 polymer ?
#
loop_
_entity_poly.entity_id
_entity_poly.type
_entity_poly.pdbx_seq_one_letter_code
_entity_poly.pdbx_strand_id
1 'polypeptide(L)'
;MKYKNTHPGFTLVELIVSITIFSIILVAVVSIFLFASQMSTRVELDRTMQENIKNIMEDISEGVRKNTLTGVSSGLDSKCETIEPGVGDSIKQASAVCIGDSIYTLGYENETGDGSWERSSDIVKDCQDISKVCRLVKKEMGGDYFPLSNSFIAFQDAVFTISNPELPKLTIQLVYRPAAGKGVSAAIIEQGVQSIQTTVSQKLIKTN
;
A
#
# COMPACT_ATOMS: atom_id res chain seq x y z
N MET A 1 -57.90 8.46 59.98
CA MET A 1 -57.32 9.35 58.94
C MET A 1 -57.10 8.53 57.67
N LYS A 2 -57.77 8.87 56.57
CA LYS A 2 -57.64 8.17 55.27
C LYS A 2 -56.53 8.83 54.45
N TYR A 3 -55.49 8.08 54.11
CA TYR A 3 -54.45 8.51 53.17
C TYR A 3 -55.03 8.63 51.76
N LYS A 4 -54.87 9.80 51.13
CA LYS A 4 -55.30 10.06 49.76
C LYS A 4 -54.05 10.34 48.92
N ASN A 5 -53.40 9.27 48.46
CA ASN A 5 -52.27 9.35 47.53
C ASN A 5 -52.76 9.00 46.12
N THR A 6 -53.29 9.98 45.40
CA THR A 6 -53.49 9.87 43.95
C THR A 6 -52.33 10.59 43.27
N HIS A 7 -51.23 9.88 43.04
CA HIS A 7 -50.20 10.36 42.13
C HIS A 7 -50.75 10.24 40.70
N PRO A 8 -50.70 11.31 39.87
CA PRO A 8 -51.08 11.21 38.47
C PRO A 8 -50.13 10.20 37.79
N GLY A 9 -50.68 9.08 37.34
CA GLY A 9 -49.95 8.08 36.57
C GLY A 9 -49.62 8.60 35.18
N PHE A 10 -48.55 8.06 34.60
CA PHE A 10 -48.12 8.37 33.24
C PHE A 10 -49.22 7.98 32.23
N THR A 11 -49.54 8.85 31.29
CA THR A 11 -50.51 8.51 30.24
C THR A 11 -49.89 7.58 29.21
N LEU A 12 -50.71 6.71 28.61
CA LEU A 12 -50.26 5.80 27.56
C LEU A 12 -49.67 6.56 26.35
N VAL A 13 -50.19 7.76 26.07
CA VAL A 13 -49.67 8.63 25.00
C VAL A 13 -48.27 9.14 25.33
N GLU A 14 -48.03 9.63 26.56
CA GLU A 14 -46.70 10.08 26.98
C GLU A 14 -45.68 8.93 26.93
N LEU A 15 -46.09 7.70 27.23
CA LEU A 15 -45.22 6.51 27.15
C LEU A 15 -44.83 6.21 25.70
N ILE A 16 -45.78 6.23 24.77
CA ILE A 16 -45.52 6.01 23.35
C ILE A 16 -44.58 7.09 22.80
N VAL A 17 -44.83 8.36 23.13
CA VAL A 17 -43.97 9.48 22.70
C VAL A 17 -42.55 9.37 23.29
N SER A 18 -42.43 8.93 24.54
CA SER A 18 -41.11 8.74 25.18
C SER A 18 -40.30 7.63 24.50
N ILE A 19 -40.95 6.51 24.15
CA ILE A 19 -40.30 5.39 23.46
C ILE A 19 -39.87 5.78 22.04
N THR A 20 -40.68 6.56 21.32
CA THR A 20 -40.33 6.99 19.96
C THR A 20 -39.14 7.96 19.97
N ILE A 21 -39.13 8.95 20.87
CA ILE A 21 -37.99 9.87 21.03
C ILE A 21 -36.73 9.09 21.40
N PHE A 22 -36.83 8.16 22.36
CA PHE A 22 -35.70 7.32 22.77
C PHE A 22 -35.16 6.48 21.61
N SER A 23 -36.05 5.89 20.81
CA SER A 23 -35.67 5.07 19.65
C SER A 23 -34.91 5.88 18.60
N ILE A 24 -35.36 7.11 18.32
CA ILE A 24 -34.66 8.02 17.38
C ILE A 24 -33.25 8.35 17.89
N ILE A 25 -33.12 8.67 19.18
CA ILE A 25 -31.83 8.96 19.80
C ILE A 25 -30.91 7.74 19.73
N LEU A 26 -31.42 6.54 20.03
CA LEU A 26 -30.64 5.30 20.00
C LEU A 26 -30.11 5.01 18.59
N VAL A 27 -30.94 5.15 17.56
CA VAL A 27 -30.50 4.96 16.17
C VAL A 27 -29.42 5.96 15.78
N ALA A 28 -29.56 7.23 16.20
CA ALA A 28 -28.56 8.26 15.92
C ALA A 28 -27.22 7.94 16.60
N VAL A 29 -27.23 7.54 17.88
CA VAL A 29 -26.04 7.16 18.63
C VAL A 29 -25.34 5.96 18.00
N VAL A 30 -26.10 4.91 17.65
CA VAL A 30 -25.54 3.72 16.99
C VAL A 30 -24.91 4.09 15.64
N SER A 31 -25.54 4.95 14.85
CA SER A 31 -24.99 5.39 13.56
C SER A 31 -23.67 6.15 13.71
N ILE A 32 -23.60 7.08 14.68
CA ILE A 32 -22.36 7.82 14.99
C ILE A 32 -21.26 6.85 15.43
N PHE A 33 -21.60 5.87 16.28
CA PHE A 33 -20.65 4.86 16.74
C PHE A 33 -20.10 4.02 15.58
N LEU A 34 -20.95 3.54 14.67
CA LEU A 34 -20.52 2.78 13.51
C LEU A 34 -19.60 3.59 12.60
N PHE A 35 -19.93 4.87 12.36
CA PHE A 35 -19.08 5.77 11.57
C PHE A 35 -17.72 6.00 12.24
N ALA A 36 -17.70 6.28 13.54
CA ALA A 36 -16.46 6.46 14.29
C ALA A 36 -15.58 5.21 14.27
N SER A 37 -16.19 4.02 14.40
CA SER A 37 -15.49 2.73 14.33
C SER A 37 -14.86 2.49 12.95
N GLN A 38 -15.58 2.80 11.87
CA GLN A 38 -15.07 2.67 10.51
C GLN A 38 -13.91 3.65 10.27
N MET A 39 -14.05 4.90 10.72
CA MET A 39 -13.00 5.91 10.62
C MET A 39 -11.74 5.51 11.37
N SER A 40 -11.87 5.00 12.60
CA SER A 40 -10.74 4.51 13.40
C SER A 40 -10.00 3.38 12.70
N THR A 41 -10.72 2.46 12.06
CA THR A 41 -10.10 1.35 11.30
C THR A 41 -9.34 1.87 10.10
N ARG A 42 -9.90 2.84 9.37
CA ARG A 42 -9.25 3.46 8.21
C ARG A 42 -7.95 4.17 8.61
N VAL A 43 -7.97 4.95 9.69
CA VAL A 43 -6.79 5.66 10.18
C VAL A 43 -5.66 4.69 10.56
N GLU A 44 -5.99 3.57 11.21
CA GLU A 44 -4.98 2.58 11.59
C GLU A 44 -4.40 1.84 10.38
N LEU A 45 -5.23 1.54 9.37
CA LEU A 45 -4.77 0.99 8.10
C LEU A 45 -3.84 1.97 7.37
N ASP A 46 -4.22 3.24 7.27
CA ASP A 46 -3.39 4.28 6.66
C ASP A 46 -2.04 4.43 7.38
N ARG A 47 -2.06 4.42 8.73
CA ARG A 47 -0.84 4.45 9.55
C ARG A 47 0.08 3.27 9.25
N THR A 48 -0.49 2.06 9.21
CA THR A 48 0.26 0.83 8.91
C THR A 48 0.81 0.85 7.50
N MET A 49 0.04 1.28 6.51
CA MET A 49 0.48 1.39 5.12
C MET A 49 1.63 2.38 4.98
N GLN A 50 1.53 3.56 5.60
CA GLN A 50 2.61 4.56 5.59
C GLN A 50 3.90 4.03 6.21
N GLU A 51 3.81 3.29 7.33
CA GLU A 51 4.97 2.65 7.96
C GLU A 51 5.63 1.62 7.03
N ASN A 52 4.83 0.81 6.31
CA ASN A 52 5.33 -0.15 5.33
C ASN A 52 6.01 0.53 4.15
N ILE A 53 5.36 1.53 3.57
CA ILE A 53 5.94 2.31 2.47
C ILE A 53 7.24 2.97 2.89
N LYS A 54 7.30 3.54 4.10
CA LYS A 54 8.52 4.12 4.65
C LYS A 54 9.65 3.09 4.71
N ASN A 55 9.40 1.91 5.28
CA ASN A 55 10.40 0.84 5.39
C ASN A 55 10.91 0.37 4.02
N ILE A 56 10.00 0.23 3.04
CA ILE A 56 10.35 -0.10 1.66
C ILE A 56 11.24 0.96 1.03
N MET A 57 10.87 2.24 1.19
CA MET A 57 11.66 3.35 0.65
C MET A 57 13.02 3.47 1.33
N GLU A 58 13.11 3.15 2.62
CA GLU A 58 14.38 3.07 3.35
C GLU A 58 15.27 1.95 2.80
N ASP A 59 14.76 0.73 2.57
CA ASP A 59 15.52 -0.38 1.98
C ASP A 59 16.03 -0.03 0.57
N ILE A 60 15.16 0.50 -0.31
CA ILE A 60 15.57 0.89 -1.66
C ILE A 60 16.58 2.03 -1.60
N SER A 61 16.35 3.04 -0.75
CA SER A 61 17.26 4.18 -0.60
C SER A 61 18.63 3.76 -0.08
N GLU A 62 18.66 2.83 0.87
CA GLU A 62 19.88 2.22 1.37
C GLU A 62 20.58 1.44 0.26
N GLY A 63 19.84 0.65 -0.54
CA GLY A 63 20.34 -0.03 -1.72
C GLY A 63 20.99 0.95 -2.71
N VAL A 64 20.31 2.02 -3.09
CA VAL A 64 20.84 3.04 -4.03
C VAL A 64 22.07 3.76 -3.48
N ARG A 65 22.16 3.93 -2.15
CA ARG A 65 23.31 4.61 -1.53
C ARG A 65 24.53 3.71 -1.39
N LYS A 66 24.32 2.40 -1.16
CA LYS A 66 25.39 1.43 -0.93
C LYS A 66 25.88 0.76 -2.22
N ASN A 67 24.97 0.55 -3.16
CA ASN A 67 25.24 -0.19 -4.39
C ASN A 67 25.12 0.73 -5.61
N THR A 68 25.63 0.24 -6.74
CA THR A 68 25.51 0.94 -8.02
C THR A 68 24.14 0.73 -8.62
N LEU A 69 23.52 1.80 -9.11
CA LEU A 69 22.28 1.70 -9.86
C LEU A 69 22.60 1.11 -11.24
N THR A 70 22.18 -0.13 -11.48
CA THR A 70 22.54 -0.87 -12.71
C THR A 70 21.64 -0.48 -13.87
N GLY A 71 20.34 -0.32 -13.62
CA GLY A 71 19.38 -0.01 -14.67
C GLY A 71 17.93 -0.33 -14.29
N VAL A 72 17.06 -0.29 -15.30
CA VAL A 72 15.66 -0.71 -15.21
C VAL A 72 15.39 -1.90 -16.13
N SER A 73 14.34 -2.66 -15.86
CA SER A 73 13.91 -3.80 -16.68
C SER A 73 12.40 -3.79 -16.90
N SER A 74 11.99 -3.84 -18.17
CA SER A 74 10.59 -3.96 -18.60
C SER A 74 10.19 -5.41 -18.93
N GLY A 75 11.16 -6.27 -19.25
CA GLY A 75 10.94 -7.68 -19.59
C GLY A 75 11.02 -8.62 -18.39
N LEU A 76 10.47 -9.83 -18.50
CA LEU A 76 10.52 -10.88 -17.48
C LEU A 76 11.95 -11.35 -17.16
N ASP A 77 12.85 -11.21 -18.13
CA ASP A 77 14.24 -11.57 -17.97
C ASP A 77 14.89 -10.73 -16.86
N SER A 78 15.62 -11.38 -15.96
CA SER A 78 16.34 -10.76 -14.84
C SER A 78 17.53 -9.89 -15.28
N LYS A 79 17.57 -9.47 -16.55
CA LYS A 79 18.61 -8.62 -17.11
C LYS A 79 18.09 -7.19 -17.12
N CYS A 80 18.76 -6.30 -16.40
CA CYS A 80 18.49 -4.88 -16.48
C CYS A 80 19.26 -4.24 -17.62
N GLU A 81 18.61 -3.29 -18.29
CA GLU A 81 19.25 -2.48 -19.31
C GLU A 81 20.23 -1.52 -18.63
N THR A 82 21.52 -1.71 -18.89
CA THR A 82 22.58 -0.88 -18.31
C THR A 82 22.41 0.59 -18.67
N ILE A 83 22.74 1.48 -17.74
CA ILE A 83 22.82 2.91 -17.98
C ILE A 83 24.15 3.17 -18.70
N GLU A 84 24.13 3.34 -20.02
CA GLU A 84 25.34 3.70 -20.78
C GLU A 84 25.56 5.23 -20.72
N PRO A 85 26.72 5.70 -20.23
CA PRO A 85 27.04 7.13 -20.25
C PRO A 85 27.37 7.57 -21.69
N GLY A 86 26.63 8.54 -22.23
CA GLY A 86 26.96 9.22 -23.49
C GLY A 86 25.91 9.16 -24.61
N VAL A 87 24.79 8.44 -24.41
CA VAL A 87 23.66 8.45 -25.35
C VAL A 87 22.56 9.34 -24.76
N GLY A 88 22.26 10.44 -25.45
CA GLY A 88 21.54 11.63 -24.95
C GLY A 88 20.26 11.37 -24.15
N ASP A 89 19.98 12.30 -23.21
CA ASP A 89 18.74 12.44 -22.41
C ASP A 89 17.96 11.15 -22.13
N SER A 90 18.66 10.12 -21.66
CA SER A 90 18.09 8.78 -21.53
C SER A 90 17.40 8.60 -20.18
N ILE A 91 16.28 9.30 -20.00
CA ILE A 91 15.30 8.93 -18.98
C ILE A 91 14.84 7.51 -19.30
N LYS A 92 15.18 6.54 -18.44
CA LYS A 92 14.73 5.15 -18.58
C LYS A 92 13.66 4.87 -17.54
N GLN A 93 12.54 4.31 -17.97
CA GLN A 93 11.40 4.00 -17.11
C GLN A 93 10.98 2.54 -17.31
N ALA A 94 10.80 1.80 -16.22
CA ALA A 94 10.22 0.45 -16.26
C ALA A 94 9.56 0.04 -14.95
N SER A 95 9.01 -1.18 -14.92
CA SER A 95 8.35 -1.78 -13.76
C SER A 95 9.26 -2.55 -12.80
N ALA A 96 10.54 -2.67 -13.16
CA ALA A 96 11.57 -3.20 -12.28
C ALA A 96 12.82 -2.34 -12.32
N VAL A 97 13.54 -2.30 -11.19
CA VAL A 97 14.83 -1.64 -11.06
C VAL A 97 15.88 -2.60 -10.51
N CYS A 98 17.10 -2.52 -11.05
CA CYS A 98 18.25 -3.23 -10.54
C CYS A 98 19.19 -2.29 -9.78
N ILE A 99 19.53 -2.69 -8.57
CA ILE A 99 20.42 -1.98 -7.66
C ILE A 99 21.46 -2.98 -7.18
N GLY A 100 22.69 -2.87 -7.68
CA GLY A 100 23.72 -3.89 -7.52
C GLY A 100 23.23 -5.25 -8.02
N ASP A 101 23.25 -6.24 -7.14
CA ASP A 101 22.82 -7.62 -7.40
C ASP A 101 21.35 -7.88 -7.04
N SER A 102 20.61 -6.83 -6.66
CA SER A 102 19.20 -6.93 -6.28
C SER A 102 18.27 -6.38 -7.36
N ILE A 103 17.16 -7.07 -7.60
CA ILE A 103 16.06 -6.66 -8.48
C ILE A 103 14.83 -6.38 -7.64
N TYR A 104 14.24 -5.21 -7.83
CA TYR A 104 13.01 -4.78 -7.18
C TYR A 104 11.89 -4.70 -8.23
N THR A 105 10.76 -5.35 -7.98
CA THR A 105 9.61 -5.38 -8.91
C THR A 105 8.32 -5.74 -8.18
N LEU A 106 7.19 -5.73 -8.88
CA LEU A 106 5.93 -6.27 -8.35
C LEU A 106 5.85 -7.77 -8.59
N GLY A 107 5.36 -8.49 -7.60
CA GLY A 107 5.15 -9.93 -7.65
C GLY A 107 3.95 -10.37 -6.84
N TYR A 108 3.54 -11.61 -7.08
CA TYR A 108 2.45 -12.28 -6.36
C TYR A 108 2.94 -13.60 -5.79
N GLU A 109 2.25 -14.09 -4.77
CA GLU A 109 2.53 -15.39 -4.15
C GLU A 109 1.99 -16.50 -5.06
N ASN A 110 2.80 -17.53 -5.30
CA ASN A 110 2.45 -18.64 -6.18
C ASN A 110 1.25 -19.43 -5.64
N GLU A 111 0.36 -19.86 -6.53
CA GLU A 111 -0.85 -20.62 -6.19
C GLU A 111 -0.53 -22.02 -5.64
N THR A 112 0.71 -22.48 -5.77
CA THR A 112 1.22 -23.73 -5.20
C THR A 112 1.24 -23.74 -3.67
N GLY A 113 1.13 -22.58 -3.01
CA GLY A 113 1.05 -22.48 -1.55
C GLY A 113 2.36 -22.79 -0.81
N ASP A 114 3.47 -22.82 -1.55
CA ASP A 114 4.83 -22.99 -1.02
C ASP A 114 5.42 -21.68 -0.44
N GLY A 115 4.69 -20.57 -0.56
CA GLY A 115 5.13 -19.24 -0.15
C GLY A 115 6.16 -18.62 -1.09
N SER A 116 6.39 -19.22 -2.27
CA SER A 116 7.25 -18.65 -3.30
C SER A 116 6.60 -17.43 -3.95
N TRP A 117 7.42 -16.48 -4.35
CA TRP A 117 6.98 -15.26 -5.01
C TRP A 117 7.47 -15.25 -6.45
N GLU A 118 6.59 -14.83 -7.36
CA GLU A 118 6.91 -14.70 -8.77
C GLU A 118 6.67 -13.26 -9.23
N ARG A 119 7.50 -12.80 -10.18
CA ARG A 119 7.35 -11.49 -10.79
C ARG A 119 6.07 -11.45 -11.62
N SER A 120 5.33 -10.34 -11.52
CA SER A 120 4.18 -10.12 -12.41
C SER A 120 4.65 -9.89 -13.85
N SER A 121 4.08 -10.68 -14.77
CA SER A 121 4.31 -10.56 -16.21
C SER A 121 3.50 -9.43 -16.85
N ASP A 122 2.32 -9.15 -16.30
CA ASP A 122 1.41 -8.11 -16.74
C ASP A 122 0.79 -7.45 -15.51
N ILE A 123 1.33 -6.31 -15.12
CA ILE A 123 0.90 -5.56 -13.92
C ILE A 123 -0.58 -5.18 -14.00
N VAL A 124 -1.07 -4.88 -15.21
CA VAL A 124 -2.46 -4.49 -15.41
C VAL A 124 -3.37 -5.68 -15.12
N LYS A 125 -3.01 -6.86 -15.61
CA LYS A 125 -3.80 -8.09 -15.39
C LYS A 125 -3.65 -8.66 -13.98
N ASP A 126 -2.46 -8.60 -13.41
CA ASP A 126 -2.14 -9.32 -12.17
C ASP A 126 -2.34 -8.47 -10.92
N CYS A 127 -2.08 -7.16 -10.99
CA CYS A 127 -1.99 -6.29 -9.79
C CYS A 127 -3.12 -5.27 -9.66
N GLN A 128 -3.83 -4.96 -10.74
CA GLN A 128 -5.00 -4.06 -10.69
C GLN A 128 -6.28 -4.79 -10.26
N ASP A 129 -6.34 -6.12 -10.37
CA ASP A 129 -7.48 -6.92 -9.91
C ASP A 129 -7.60 -6.84 -8.37
N ILE A 130 -8.79 -6.47 -7.89
CA ILE A 130 -9.05 -6.31 -6.45
C ILE A 130 -8.84 -7.62 -5.68
N SER A 131 -9.11 -8.76 -6.31
CA SER A 131 -9.00 -10.09 -5.74
C SER A 131 -7.55 -10.57 -5.57
N LYS A 132 -6.61 -10.02 -6.35
CA LYS A 132 -5.19 -10.38 -6.29
C LYS A 132 -4.42 -9.40 -5.42
N VAL A 133 -3.44 -9.94 -4.69
CA VAL A 133 -2.56 -9.17 -3.80
C VAL A 133 -1.15 -9.18 -4.37
N CYS A 134 -0.82 -8.15 -5.14
CA CYS A 134 0.56 -7.91 -5.55
C CYS A 134 1.34 -7.18 -4.46
N ARG A 135 2.59 -7.57 -4.28
CA ARG A 135 3.54 -6.96 -3.36
C ARG A 135 4.78 -6.50 -4.08
N LEU A 136 5.47 -5.51 -3.51
CA LEU A 136 6.81 -5.20 -3.95
C LEU A 136 7.74 -6.30 -3.45
N VAL A 137 8.44 -6.95 -4.36
CA VAL A 137 9.36 -8.05 -4.10
C VAL A 137 10.79 -7.68 -4.46
N LYS A 138 11.74 -8.23 -3.70
CA LYS A 138 13.18 -8.13 -3.92
C LYS A 138 13.72 -9.51 -4.24
N LYS A 139 14.58 -9.61 -5.24
CA LYS A 139 15.37 -10.82 -5.53
C LYS A 139 16.84 -10.49 -5.58
N GLU A 140 17.64 -11.25 -4.87
CA GLU A 140 19.11 -11.20 -4.96
C GLU A 140 19.59 -12.16 -6.06
N MET A 141 20.78 -11.93 -6.64
CA MET A 141 21.33 -12.79 -7.70
C MET A 141 21.35 -14.27 -7.26
N GLY A 142 20.64 -15.11 -8.00
CA GLY A 142 20.56 -16.56 -7.74
C GLY A 142 19.62 -16.96 -6.59
N GLY A 143 18.94 -16.01 -5.96
CA GLY A 143 17.94 -16.28 -4.92
C GLY A 143 16.50 -16.23 -5.42
N ASP A 144 15.57 -16.51 -4.51
CA ASP A 144 14.13 -16.36 -4.73
C ASP A 144 13.66 -14.92 -4.51
N TYR A 145 12.42 -14.63 -4.91
CA TYR A 145 11.80 -13.34 -4.59
C TYR A 145 11.27 -13.35 -3.16
N PHE A 146 11.46 -12.23 -2.46
CA PHE A 146 10.96 -12.01 -1.10
C PHE A 146 10.13 -10.73 -1.05
N PRO A 147 8.98 -10.71 -0.37
CA PRO A 147 8.15 -9.52 -0.27
C PRO A 147 8.79 -8.52 0.69
N LEU A 148 8.90 -7.26 0.24
CA LEU A 148 9.31 -6.13 1.07
C LEU A 148 8.14 -5.51 1.85
N SER A 149 6.91 -5.88 1.48
CA SER A 149 5.70 -5.36 2.10
C SER A 149 4.95 -6.44 2.89
N ASN A 150 4.28 -6.01 3.95
CA ASN A 150 3.42 -6.90 4.72
C ASN A 150 2.10 -7.22 3.98
N SER A 151 1.22 -7.98 4.64
CA SER A 151 -0.06 -8.44 4.08
C SER A 151 -1.17 -7.39 4.07
N PHE A 152 -0.95 -6.18 4.59
CA PHE A 152 -1.99 -5.15 4.68
C PHE A 152 -2.01 -4.22 3.47
N ILE A 153 -0.97 -4.26 2.65
CA ILE A 153 -0.82 -3.40 1.47
C ILE A 153 -0.75 -4.26 0.21
N ALA A 154 -1.48 -3.83 -0.82
CA ALA A 154 -1.37 -4.35 -2.17
C ALA A 154 -0.95 -3.22 -3.10
N PHE A 155 0.00 -3.50 -3.98
CA PHE A 155 0.45 -2.56 -5.01
C PHE A 155 -0.32 -2.79 -6.30
N GLN A 156 -0.78 -1.71 -6.91
CA GLN A 156 -1.43 -1.72 -8.23
C GLN A 156 -0.45 -1.40 -9.35
N ASP A 157 0.54 -0.54 -9.05
CA ASP A 157 1.55 -0.12 -10.02
C ASP A 157 2.84 0.26 -9.29
N ALA A 158 3.96 0.04 -9.99
CA ALA A 158 5.28 0.45 -9.54
C ALA A 158 6.09 0.85 -10.77
N VAL A 159 6.50 2.10 -10.78
CA VAL A 159 7.25 2.72 -11.86
C VAL A 159 8.56 3.23 -11.30
N PHE A 160 9.64 2.76 -11.92
CA PHE A 160 10.99 3.19 -11.61
C PHE A 160 11.55 3.98 -12.78
N THR A 161 11.96 5.21 -12.52
CA THR A 161 12.51 6.11 -13.52
C THR A 161 13.92 6.50 -13.13
N ILE A 162 14.89 6.14 -13.97
CA ILE A 162 16.28 6.56 -13.81
C ILE A 162 16.53 7.77 -14.69
N SER A 163 17.12 8.80 -14.10
CA SER A 163 17.47 10.04 -14.79
C SER A 163 18.89 10.47 -14.44
N ASN A 164 19.47 11.30 -15.31
CA ASN A 164 20.82 11.85 -15.22
C ASN A 164 21.95 10.78 -15.30
N PRO A 165 22.67 10.68 -16.44
CA PRO A 165 23.73 9.68 -16.62
C PRO A 165 25.01 9.97 -15.82
N GLU A 166 25.28 11.23 -15.45
CA GLU A 166 26.47 11.59 -14.67
C GLU A 166 26.27 11.33 -13.17
N LEU A 167 25.04 11.55 -12.69
CA LEU A 167 24.63 11.35 -11.30
C LEU A 167 23.27 10.64 -11.30
N PRO A 168 23.25 9.29 -11.34
CA PRO A 168 22.01 8.53 -11.43
C PRO A 168 21.05 8.88 -10.29
N LYS A 169 19.86 9.34 -10.68
CA LYS A 169 18.72 9.61 -9.80
C LYS A 169 17.62 8.61 -10.10
N LEU A 170 17.27 7.82 -9.10
CA LEU A 170 16.14 6.91 -9.14
C LEU A 170 14.89 7.60 -8.59
N THR A 171 13.90 7.82 -9.43
CA THR A 171 12.55 8.21 -9.03
C THR A 171 11.68 6.95 -8.96
N ILE A 172 11.03 6.76 -7.82
CA ILE A 172 10.17 5.62 -7.51
C ILE A 172 8.75 6.18 -7.39
N GLN A 173 7.84 5.70 -8.20
CA GLN A 173 6.41 5.99 -8.12
C GLN A 173 5.67 4.70 -7.84
N LEU A 174 5.00 4.61 -6.69
CA LEU A 174 4.20 3.45 -6.30
C LEU A 174 2.74 3.86 -6.18
N VAL A 175 1.85 3.02 -6.70
CA VAL A 175 0.40 3.11 -6.49
C VAL A 175 -0.01 1.90 -5.67
N TYR A 176 -0.66 2.14 -4.54
CA TYR A 176 -0.97 1.11 -3.56
C TYR A 176 -2.33 1.33 -2.91
N ARG A 177 -2.86 0.26 -2.31
CA ARG A 177 -4.16 0.22 -1.65
C ARG A 177 -4.13 -0.75 -0.46
N PRO A 178 -5.13 -0.69 0.43
CA PRO A 178 -5.33 -1.75 1.41
C PRO A 178 -5.51 -3.09 0.70
N ALA A 179 -4.83 -4.14 1.16
CA ALA A 179 -5.01 -5.49 0.64
C ALA A 179 -6.41 -6.02 1.00
N ALA A 180 -7.00 -6.81 0.10
CA ALA A 180 -8.25 -7.52 0.38
C ALA A 180 -8.00 -8.55 1.49
N GLY A 181 -8.56 -8.30 2.68
CA GLY A 181 -8.32 -9.11 3.87
C GLY A 181 -9.53 -9.16 4.80
N LYS A 182 -9.47 -10.05 5.80
CA LYS A 182 -10.56 -10.28 6.76
C LYS A 182 -10.85 -9.00 7.56
N GLY A 183 -11.89 -8.27 7.18
CA GLY A 183 -12.39 -7.08 7.90
C GLY A 183 -12.28 -5.76 7.13
N VAL A 184 -11.68 -5.74 5.94
CA VAL A 184 -11.65 -4.55 5.08
C VAL A 184 -12.78 -4.65 4.06
N SER A 185 -13.70 -3.67 4.05
CA SER A 185 -14.77 -3.65 3.05
C SER A 185 -14.24 -3.23 1.68
N ALA A 186 -14.88 -3.71 0.60
CA ALA A 186 -14.52 -3.32 -0.77
C ALA A 186 -14.53 -1.79 -0.95
N ALA A 187 -15.48 -1.10 -0.33
CA ALA A 187 -15.56 0.37 -0.34
C ALA A 187 -14.30 1.04 0.24
N ILE A 188 -13.69 0.47 1.29
CA ILE A 188 -12.45 0.99 1.87
C ILE A 188 -11.27 0.75 0.92
N ILE A 189 -11.24 -0.40 0.24
CA ILE A 189 -10.17 -0.75 -0.72
C ILE A 189 -10.20 0.19 -1.93
N GLU A 190 -11.38 0.40 -2.50
CA GLU A 190 -11.57 1.27 -3.68
C GLU A 190 -11.27 2.74 -3.38
N GLN A 191 -11.70 3.25 -2.23
CA GLN A 191 -11.42 4.62 -1.79
C GLN A 191 -10.02 4.79 -1.17
N GLY A 192 -9.30 3.70 -0.95
CA GLY A 192 -8.01 3.65 -0.27
C GLY A 192 -6.80 3.66 -1.20
N VAL A 193 -6.99 3.87 -2.51
CA VAL A 193 -5.89 3.97 -3.47
C VAL A 193 -5.10 5.24 -3.22
N GLN A 194 -3.81 5.08 -2.97
CA GLN A 194 -2.85 6.17 -2.73
C GLN A 194 -1.65 6.01 -3.67
N SER A 195 -0.99 7.13 -3.95
CA SER A 195 0.27 7.14 -4.69
C SER A 195 1.34 7.86 -3.89
N ILE A 196 2.57 7.37 -4.03
CA ILE A 196 3.76 8.02 -3.49
C ILE A 196 4.79 8.13 -4.61
N GLN A 197 5.49 9.27 -4.64
CA GLN A 197 6.64 9.47 -5.51
C GLN A 197 7.80 9.99 -4.67
N THR A 198 8.96 9.36 -4.79
CA THR A 198 10.20 9.80 -4.15
C THR A 198 11.37 9.69 -5.11
N THR A 199 12.39 10.53 -4.93
CA THR A 199 13.60 10.50 -5.74
C THR A 199 14.81 10.33 -4.83
N VAL A 200 15.64 9.32 -5.13
CA VAL A 200 16.88 9.02 -4.45
C VAL A 200 18.04 9.18 -5.42
N SER A 201 19.06 9.93 -5.03
CA SER A 201 20.30 10.07 -5.80
C SER A 201 21.36 9.11 -5.25
N GLN A 202 22.13 8.51 -6.15
CA GLN A 202 23.34 7.79 -5.76
C GLN A 202 24.35 8.78 -5.14
N LYS A 203 25.09 8.34 -4.12
CA LYS A 203 26.15 9.16 -3.50
C LYS A 203 27.41 9.09 -4.37
N LEU A 204 28.02 10.24 -4.67
CA LEU A 204 29.37 10.30 -5.19
C LEU A 204 30.35 9.79 -4.12
N ILE A 205 30.79 8.54 -4.23
CA ILE A 205 31.97 8.09 -3.51
C ILE A 205 33.16 8.65 -4.30
N LYS A 206 33.69 9.79 -3.87
CA LYS A 206 35.02 10.22 -4.32
C LYS A 206 36.04 9.26 -3.70
N THR A 207 36.43 8.24 -4.46
CA THR A 207 37.69 7.53 -4.21
C THR A 207 38.82 8.49 -4.60
N ASN A 208 39.42 9.13 -3.59
CA ASN A 208 40.75 9.77 -3.71
C ASN A 208 41.83 8.68 -3.65
#